data_AF-B4IMP3-F1
#
_entry.id   AF-B4IMP3-F1
#
_cell.length_a   1.000
_cell.length_b   1.000
_cell.length_c   1.000
_cell.angle_alpha   90.00
_cell.angle_beta   90.00
_cell.angle_gamma   90.00
#
_symmetry.space_group_name_H-M   'P 1'
#
loop_
_entity.id
_entity.type
_entity.pdbx_description
1 polymer ?
#
loop_
_entity_poly.entity_id
_entity_poly.type
_entity_poly.pdbx_seq_one_letter_code
_entity_poly.pdbx_strand_id
1 'polypeptide(L)'
;MDPIEMAKQHKEAEEMEPNALGLSRKLIAKVEREANIFERYGVSSYLSLLAISVHSSMWQRGVLLIISSCLFKLGRLRGLPLFIGSGTNYYSTRSAMKAGCECIHALAYADYTDEQGRPIYNPPAPHTHIRVLASKL
;
A
#
# COMPACT_ATOMS: atom_id res chain seq x y z
N MET A 1 11.89 4.28 -3.15
CA MET A 1 12.02 3.63 -1.84
C MET A 1 13.20 2.70 -1.91
N ASP A 2 14.14 2.85 -1.01
CA ASP A 2 15.27 1.94 -0.78
C ASP A 2 15.17 1.35 0.64
N PRO A 3 15.97 0.32 0.98
CA PRO A 3 15.89 -0.34 2.29
C PRO A 3 16.17 0.58 3.48
N ILE A 4 17.06 1.57 3.33
CA ILE A 4 17.44 2.48 4.41
C ILE A 4 16.27 3.41 4.72
N GLU A 5 15.68 4.01 3.69
CA GLU A 5 14.54 4.90 3.83
C GLU A 5 13.29 4.14 4.34
N MET A 6 13.05 2.91 3.87
CA MET A 6 11.96 2.09 4.40
C MET A 6 12.16 1.78 5.88
N ALA A 7 13.36 1.33 6.27
CA ALA A 7 13.67 0.99 7.66
C ALA A 7 13.49 2.21 8.59
N LYS A 8 13.91 3.39 8.14
CA LYS A 8 13.68 4.66 8.84
C LYS A 8 12.18 4.92 9.02
N GLN A 9 11.38 4.84 7.95
CA GLN A 9 9.93 5.06 8.03
C GLN A 9 9.22 4.06 8.93
N HIS A 10 9.67 2.80 8.95
CA HIS A 10 9.14 1.77 9.83
C HIS A 10 9.46 2.04 11.30
N LYS A 11 10.68 2.49 11.60
CA LYS A 11 11.06 2.90 12.95
C LYS A 11 10.26 4.11 13.43
N GLU A 12 10.14 5.14 12.58
CA GLU A 12 9.34 6.32 12.88
C GLU A 12 7.87 5.94 13.16
N ALA A 13 7.31 4.99 12.39
CA ALA A 13 5.95 4.50 12.59
C ALA A 13 5.77 3.85 13.98
N GLU A 14 6.74 3.09 14.47
CA GLU A 14 6.69 2.44 15.78
C GLU A 14 6.67 3.46 16.93
N GLU A 15 7.41 4.56 16.78
CA GLU A 15 7.53 5.64 17.75
C GLU A 15 6.32 6.61 17.75
N MET A 16 5.41 6.51 16.75
CA MET A 16 4.25 7.40 16.69
C MET A 16 3.25 7.15 17.82
N GLU A 17 2.65 8.25 18.29
CA GLU A 17 1.51 8.23 19.20
C GLU A 17 0.35 7.39 18.63
N PRO A 18 -0.47 6.73 19.48
CA PRO A 18 -1.59 5.90 19.04
C PRO A 18 -2.82 6.70 18.59
N ASN A 19 -2.60 7.80 17.86
CA ASN A 19 -3.65 8.53 17.16
C ASN A 19 -3.92 7.91 15.77
N ALA A 20 -4.93 8.40 15.05
CA ALA A 20 -5.35 7.82 13.77
C ALA A 20 -4.19 7.69 12.75
N LEU A 21 -3.32 8.71 12.68
CA LEU A 21 -2.15 8.69 11.79
C LEU A 21 -1.15 7.64 12.25
N GLY A 22 -0.78 7.63 13.53
CA GLY A 22 0.18 6.67 14.08
C GLY A 22 -0.29 5.22 13.92
N LEU A 23 -1.56 4.93 14.21
CA LEU A 23 -2.15 3.61 13.98
C LEU A 23 -2.03 3.19 12.50
N SER A 24 -2.34 4.10 11.57
CA SER A 24 -2.28 3.78 10.13
C SER A 24 -0.85 3.53 9.64
N ARG A 25 0.12 4.30 10.14
CA ARG A 25 1.54 4.14 9.83
C ARG A 25 2.08 2.82 10.36
N LYS A 26 1.72 2.45 11.60
CA LYS A 26 2.09 1.15 12.20
C LYS A 26 1.56 -0.03 11.39
N LEU A 27 0.29 0.04 10.96
CA LEU A 27 -0.30 -1.00 10.11
C LEU A 27 0.43 -1.11 8.77
N ILE A 28 0.71 0.01 8.10
CA ILE A 28 1.42 0.02 6.80
C ILE A 28 2.82 -0.58 6.97
N ALA A 29 3.58 -0.15 7.98
CA ALA A 29 4.91 -0.66 8.25
C ALA A 29 4.90 -2.19 8.49
N LYS A 30 3.92 -2.69 9.26
CA LYS A 30 3.74 -4.13 9.50
C LYS A 30 3.58 -4.90 8.19
N VAL A 31 2.62 -4.50 7.35
CA VAL A 31 2.33 -5.25 6.11
C VAL A 31 3.44 -5.14 5.08
N GLU A 32 4.16 -4.01 5.02
CA GLU A 32 5.33 -3.87 4.15
C GLU A 32 6.49 -4.76 4.59
N ARG A 33 6.73 -4.87 5.91
CA ARG A 33 7.73 -5.77 6.49
C ARG A 33 7.40 -7.23 6.18
N GLU A 34 6.15 -7.63 6.40
CA GLU A 34 5.67 -9.00 6.12
C GLU A 34 5.63 -9.33 4.62
N ALA A 35 5.49 -8.32 3.75
CA ALA A 35 5.57 -8.51 2.31
C ALA A 35 7.00 -8.80 1.81
N ASN A 36 8.02 -8.53 2.63
CA ASN A 36 9.44 -8.78 2.36
C ASN A 36 9.87 -8.39 0.93
N ILE A 37 9.54 -7.16 0.53
CA ILE A 37 9.56 -6.70 -0.87
C ILE A 37 10.93 -6.85 -1.52
N PHE A 38 11.99 -6.38 -0.85
CA PHE A 38 13.34 -6.32 -1.42
C PHE A 38 13.89 -7.72 -1.68
N GLU A 39 13.78 -8.63 -0.72
CA GLU A 39 14.25 -10.02 -0.87
C GLU A 39 13.38 -10.77 -1.89
N ARG A 40 12.05 -10.62 -1.81
CA ARG A 40 11.10 -11.28 -2.71
C ARG A 40 11.36 -10.97 -4.19
N TYR A 41 11.74 -9.74 -4.52
CA TYR A 41 11.95 -9.31 -5.91
C TYR A 41 13.42 -9.14 -6.30
N GLY A 42 14.37 -9.24 -5.37
CA GLY A 42 15.79 -9.04 -5.64
C GLY A 42 16.11 -7.62 -6.13
N VAL A 43 15.39 -6.61 -5.63
CA VAL A 43 15.55 -5.20 -6.06
C VAL A 43 16.23 -4.38 -4.97
N SER A 44 17.01 -3.38 -5.37
CA SER A 44 17.65 -2.42 -4.44
C SER A 44 16.78 -1.18 -4.19
N SER A 45 15.81 -0.90 -5.07
CA SER A 45 14.86 0.18 -4.90
C SER A 45 13.59 -0.05 -5.75
N TYR A 46 12.51 0.63 -5.38
CA TYR A 46 11.24 0.58 -6.11
C TYR A 46 10.48 1.92 -6.03
N LEU A 47 9.51 2.11 -6.93
CA LEU A 47 8.57 3.22 -6.91
C LEU A 47 7.47 2.94 -5.86
N SER A 48 7.43 3.72 -4.79
CA SER A 48 6.39 3.60 -3.75
C SER A 48 5.25 4.58 -3.99
N LEU A 49 4.02 4.08 -4.02
CA LEU A 49 2.82 4.91 -3.99
C LEU A 49 2.42 5.21 -2.55
N LEU A 50 2.63 6.47 -2.12
CA LEU A 50 2.24 6.92 -0.78
C LEU A 50 0.73 7.13 -0.65
N ALA A 51 0.11 7.81 -1.61
CA ALA A 51 -1.31 8.10 -1.62
C ALA A 51 -1.80 8.33 -3.04
N ILE A 52 -3.04 7.96 -3.30
CA ILE A 52 -3.76 8.28 -4.52
C ILE A 52 -5.20 8.59 -4.16
N SER A 53 -5.75 9.65 -4.75
CA SER A 53 -7.12 10.06 -4.52
C SER A 53 -7.71 10.67 -5.79
N VAL A 54 -9.02 10.59 -5.92
CA VAL A 54 -9.80 11.17 -7.01
C VAL A 54 -11.01 11.84 -6.40
N HIS A 55 -11.24 13.10 -6.77
CA HIS A 55 -12.41 13.85 -6.34
C HIS A 55 -13.71 13.13 -6.74
N SER A 56 -14.73 13.18 -5.89
CA SER A 56 -15.99 12.44 -6.06
C SER A 56 -16.73 12.76 -7.36
N SER A 57 -16.67 14.02 -7.82
CA SER A 57 -17.26 14.44 -9.10
C SER A 57 -16.65 13.76 -10.34
N MET A 58 -15.47 13.14 -10.17
CA MET A 58 -14.70 12.50 -11.24
C MET A 58 -14.70 10.97 -11.14
N TRP A 59 -15.45 10.40 -10.19
CA TRP A 59 -15.60 8.96 -10.07
C TRP A 59 -16.24 8.34 -11.32
N GLN A 60 -16.00 7.04 -11.51
CA GLN A 60 -16.51 6.23 -12.63
C GLN A 60 -16.05 6.67 -14.03
N ARG A 61 -15.15 7.65 -14.13
CA ARG A 61 -14.55 8.11 -15.40
C ARG A 61 -13.19 7.48 -15.71
N GLY A 62 -12.81 6.42 -14.98
CA GLY A 62 -11.52 5.74 -15.17
C GLY A 62 -10.29 6.55 -14.73
N VAL A 63 -10.45 7.70 -14.06
CA VAL A 63 -9.35 8.59 -13.67
C VAL A 63 -8.26 7.88 -12.86
N LEU A 64 -8.65 7.04 -11.90
CA LEU A 64 -7.69 6.29 -11.08
C LEU A 64 -6.80 5.36 -11.92
N LEU A 65 -7.36 4.74 -12.95
CA LEU A 65 -6.63 3.87 -13.87
C LEU A 65 -5.65 4.67 -14.74
N ILE A 66 -6.08 5.84 -15.21
CA ILE A 66 -5.24 6.74 -16.01
C ILE A 66 -4.05 7.23 -15.17
N ILE A 67 -4.29 7.71 -13.95
CA ILE A 67 -3.22 8.17 -13.03
C ILE A 67 -2.25 7.02 -12.74
N SER A 68 -2.76 5.82 -12.45
CA SER A 68 -1.91 4.64 -12.18
C SER A 68 -1.05 4.28 -13.40
N SER A 69 -1.63 4.32 -14.61
CA SER A 69 -0.91 4.06 -15.86
C SER A 69 0.19 5.08 -16.12
N CYS A 70 -0.07 6.36 -15.87
CA CYS A 70 0.93 7.43 -15.97
C CYS A 70 2.07 7.22 -14.95
N LEU A 71 1.73 6.80 -13.73
CA LEU A 71 2.71 6.52 -12.69
C LEU A 71 3.62 5.34 -13.07
N PHE A 72 3.07 4.28 -13.67
CA PHE A 72 3.87 3.15 -14.16
C PHE A 72 4.80 3.58 -15.30
N LYS A 73 4.31 4.38 -16.25
CA LYS A 73 5.14 4.96 -17.32
C LYS A 73 6.29 5.79 -16.74
N LEU A 74 6.01 6.63 -15.74
CA LEU A 74 7.04 7.42 -15.07
C LEU A 74 8.09 6.53 -14.38
N GLY A 75 7.66 5.48 -13.67
CA GLY A 75 8.58 4.54 -13.03
C GLY A 75 9.52 3.86 -14.03
N ARG A 76 8.99 3.40 -15.18
CA ARG A 76 9.78 2.85 -16.29
C ARG A 76 10.78 3.85 -16.85
N LEU A 77 10.34 5.08 -17.11
CA LEU A 77 11.21 6.15 -17.62
C LEU A 77 12.34 6.51 -16.65
N ARG A 78 12.15 6.27 -15.35
CA ARG A 78 13.17 6.46 -14.31
C ARG A 78 14.02 5.22 -14.05
N GLY A 79 13.82 4.14 -14.82
CA GLY A 79 14.57 2.89 -14.66
C GLY A 79 14.28 2.16 -13.34
N LEU A 80 13.12 2.42 -12.70
CA LEU A 80 12.73 1.71 -11.49
C LEU A 80 12.14 0.35 -11.88
N PRO A 81 12.59 -0.76 -11.25
CA PRO A 81 12.21 -2.11 -11.67
C PRO A 81 10.82 -2.54 -11.18
N LEU A 82 10.29 -1.87 -10.17
CA LEU A 82 9.12 -2.32 -9.43
C LEU A 82 8.30 -1.12 -8.95
N PHE A 83 6.98 -1.28 -8.99
CA PHE A 83 6.00 -0.44 -8.34
C PHE A 83 5.42 -1.18 -7.13
N ILE A 84 5.29 -0.50 -5.99
CA ILE A 84 4.61 -0.99 -4.79
C ILE A 84 3.60 0.04 -4.30
N GLY A 85 2.44 -0.42 -3.84
CA GLY A 85 1.48 0.40 -3.10
C GLY A 85 0.69 -0.40 -2.07
N SER A 86 0.37 0.23 -0.95
CA SER A 86 -0.45 -0.35 0.12
C SER A 86 -1.91 0.08 -0.05
N GLY A 87 -2.73 -0.81 -0.59
CA GLY A 87 -4.17 -0.60 -0.81
C GLY A 87 -4.96 -0.77 0.48
N THR A 88 -5.49 0.33 1.02
CA THR A 88 -6.27 0.37 2.27
C THR A 88 -7.79 0.35 2.06
N ASN A 89 -8.24 0.30 0.80
CA ASN A 89 -9.66 0.14 0.51
C ASN A 89 -9.87 -0.79 -0.69
N TYR A 90 -11.07 -1.34 -0.75
CA TYR A 90 -11.46 -2.32 -1.77
C TYR A 90 -11.40 -1.73 -3.19
N TYR A 91 -11.83 -0.48 -3.37
CA TYR A 91 -11.99 0.11 -4.70
C TYR A 91 -10.65 0.42 -5.38
N SER A 92 -9.71 1.04 -4.66
CA SER A 92 -8.38 1.34 -5.18
C SER A 92 -7.61 0.07 -5.46
N THR A 93 -7.68 -0.90 -4.54
CA THR A 93 -7.04 -2.21 -4.72
C THR A 93 -7.58 -2.94 -5.94
N ARG A 94 -8.91 -3.04 -6.08
CA ARG A 94 -9.53 -3.68 -7.25
C ARG A 94 -9.10 -3.00 -8.56
N SER A 95 -8.98 -1.67 -8.55
CA SER A 95 -8.57 -0.91 -9.74
C SER A 95 -7.11 -1.15 -10.09
N ALA A 96 -6.22 -1.18 -9.11
CA ALA A 96 -4.81 -1.52 -9.29
C ALA A 96 -4.62 -2.96 -9.79
N MET A 97 -5.37 -3.92 -9.25
CA MET A 97 -5.32 -5.31 -9.74
C MET A 97 -5.79 -5.42 -11.20
N LYS A 98 -6.84 -4.69 -11.59
CA LYS A 98 -7.25 -4.59 -13.01
C LYS A 98 -6.20 -3.93 -13.90
N ALA A 99 -5.33 -3.10 -13.35
CA ALA A 99 -4.21 -2.47 -14.05
C ALA A 99 -2.96 -3.38 -14.12
N GLY A 100 -3.04 -4.62 -13.65
CA GLY A 100 -1.96 -5.59 -13.70
C GLY A 100 -1.14 -5.72 -12.42
N CYS A 101 -1.54 -5.07 -11.32
CA CYS A 101 -0.88 -5.30 -10.04
C CYS A 101 -1.26 -6.67 -9.44
N GLU A 102 -0.26 -7.34 -8.88
CA GLU A 102 -0.43 -8.55 -8.09
C GLU A 102 -0.53 -8.20 -6.59
N CYS A 103 -1.33 -8.96 -5.84
CA CYS A 103 -1.39 -8.85 -4.39
C CYS A 103 -0.33 -9.76 -3.78
N ILE A 104 0.71 -9.18 -3.19
CA ILE A 104 1.87 -9.93 -2.68
C ILE A 104 1.77 -10.22 -1.19
N HIS A 105 0.94 -9.47 -0.47
CA HIS A 105 0.62 -9.68 0.92
C HIS A 105 -0.74 -9.05 1.23
N ALA A 106 -1.50 -9.66 2.13
CA ALA A 106 -2.79 -9.15 2.57
C ALA A 106 -2.98 -9.44 4.06
N LEU A 107 -3.53 -8.47 4.79
CA LEU A 107 -3.89 -8.62 6.19
C LEU A 107 -5.37 -8.21 6.34
N ALA A 108 -6.18 -9.10 6.89
CA ALA A 108 -7.56 -8.77 7.20
C ALA A 108 -7.59 -7.79 8.38
N TYR A 109 -8.49 -6.81 8.33
CA TYR A 109 -8.65 -5.86 9.45
C TYR A 109 -9.11 -6.56 10.73
N ALA A 110 -9.89 -7.65 10.59
CA ALA A 110 -10.33 -8.48 11.70
C ALA A 110 -9.18 -9.17 12.45
N ASP A 111 -8.08 -9.47 11.75
CA ASP A 111 -6.90 -10.16 12.31
C ASP A 111 -5.88 -9.16 12.88
N TYR A 112 -6.09 -7.85 12.71
CA TYR A 112 -5.24 -6.81 13.26
C TYR A 112 -5.84 -6.26 14.55
N THR A 113 -5.53 -6.95 15.65
CA THR A 113 -6.14 -6.71 16.96
C THR A 113 -5.24 -5.94 17.92
N ASP A 114 -5.85 -5.30 18.92
CA ASP A 114 -5.17 -4.79 20.10
C ASP A 114 -4.75 -5.94 21.05
N GLU A 115 -4.11 -5.59 22.18
CA GLU A 115 -3.67 -6.54 23.20
C GLU A 115 -4.82 -7.34 23.84
N GLN A 116 -6.06 -6.88 23.71
CA GLN A 116 -7.26 -7.55 24.22
C GLN A 116 -7.95 -8.41 23.14
N GLY A 117 -7.35 -8.52 21.95
CA GLY A 117 -7.92 -9.28 20.84
C GLY A 117 -9.04 -8.57 20.10
N ARG A 118 -9.23 -7.26 20.30
CA ARG A 118 -10.26 -6.48 19.59
C ARG A 118 -9.69 -5.88 18.31
N PRO A 119 -10.38 -5.98 17.16
CA PRO A 119 -9.91 -5.37 15.91
C PRO A 119 -9.70 -3.86 16.07
N ILE A 120 -8.52 -3.37 15.68
CA ILE A 120 -8.18 -1.94 15.71
C ILE A 120 -8.98 -1.19 14.63
N TYR A 121 -9.26 -1.86 13.51
CA TYR A 121 -10.02 -1.32 12.39
C TYR A 121 -11.28 -2.15 12.14
N ASN A 122 -12.41 -1.47 12.02
CA ASN A 122 -13.68 -2.07 11.61
C ASN A 122 -14.37 -1.20 10.53
N PRO A 123 -13.76 -1.06 9.34
CA PRO A 123 -14.34 -0.24 8.28
C PRO A 123 -15.61 -0.89 7.71
N PRO A 124 -16.53 -0.11 7.13
CA PRO A 124 -17.74 -0.66 6.54
C PRO A 124 -17.41 -1.55 5.33
N ALA A 125 -18.30 -2.49 5.04
CA ALA A 125 -18.23 -3.26 3.80
C ALA A 125 -18.15 -2.32 2.57
N PRO A 126 -17.39 -2.69 1.52
CA PRO A 126 -16.67 -3.95 1.31
C PRO A 126 -15.21 -3.94 1.78
N HIS A 127 -14.80 -3.02 2.66
CA HIS A 127 -13.41 -2.90 3.11
C HIS A 127 -13.09 -3.96 4.15
N THR A 128 -12.25 -4.93 3.79
CA THR A 128 -11.95 -6.08 4.66
C THR A 128 -10.47 -6.31 4.89
N HIS A 129 -9.62 -5.84 3.98
CA HIS A 129 -8.18 -6.09 4.01
C HIS A 129 -7.42 -4.82 3.63
N ILE A 130 -6.25 -4.67 4.23
CA ILE A 130 -5.14 -3.94 3.61
C ILE A 130 -4.34 -4.92 2.74
N ARG A 131 -3.87 -4.46 1.58
CA ARG A 131 -3.13 -5.29 0.62
C ARG A 131 -1.88 -4.57 0.14
N VAL A 132 -0.74 -5.25 0.16
CA VAL A 132 0.46 -4.78 -0.52
C VAL A 132 0.39 -5.27 -1.96
N LEU A 133 0.39 -4.32 -2.89
CA LEU A 133 0.25 -4.53 -4.32
C LEU A 133 1.57 -4.25 -5.02
N ALA A 134 1.95 -5.11 -5.95
CA ALA A 134 3.17 -4.99 -6.72
C ALA A 134 2.89 -5.03 -8.22
N SER A 135 3.68 -4.30 -9.00
CA SER A 135 3.74 -4.46 -10.45
C SER A 135 5.19 -4.34 -10.88
N LYS A 136 5.67 -5.28 -11.70
CA LYS A 136 6.92 -5.07 -12.43
C LYS A 136 6.74 -3.90 -13.39
N LEU A 137 7.77 -3.07 -13.49
CA LEU A 137 7.79 -1.91 -14.38
C LEU A 137 8.63 -2.21 -15.60
#